data_AF-A0A5B0Q2U0-F1
#
_entry.id   AF-A0A5B0Q2U0-F1
#
_cell.length_a   1.000
_cell.length_b   1.000
_cell.length_c   1.000
_cell.angle_alpha   90.00
_cell.angle_beta   90.00
_cell.angle_gamma   90.00
#
_symmetry.space_group_name_H-M   'P 1'
#
loop_
_entity.id
_entity.type
_entity.pdbx_description
1 polymer ?
#
loop_
_entity_poly.entity_id
_entity_poly.type
_entity_poly.pdbx_seq_one_letter_code
_entity_poly.pdbx_strand_id
1 'polypeptide(L)'
;MFLTAFLTLDDSELAFRRRYWGTKVGWPSTCESLQAIKKQVNKTQKGKARWREFIQREVRTFFEPVDTYLHWSLTWENNTQAVEALNNENPPSGNYPVGSFQSSQTVEPSYFTHDAACAREELISQVHMPFLFNILLETLQHSNEVRSKDPDDNLPSETIRHDPTEQEILDLEGIEYEPDPVTPCRSK
;
A
#
# COMPACT_ATOMS: atom_id res chain seq x y z
N MET A 1 -1.33 -22.18 -38.31
CA MET A 1 -1.27 -22.07 -36.84
C MET A 1 -2.34 -23.00 -36.25
N PHE A 2 -1.94 -24.02 -35.47
CA PHE A 2 -2.85 -25.06 -34.98
C PHE A 2 -3.93 -24.52 -34.02
N LEU A 3 -3.53 -23.76 -33.00
CA LEU A 3 -4.47 -23.23 -32.01
C LEU A 3 -5.45 -22.22 -32.60
N THR A 4 -5.01 -21.37 -33.52
CA THR A 4 -5.92 -20.43 -34.19
C THR A 4 -6.92 -21.18 -35.06
N ALA A 5 -6.47 -22.17 -35.84
CA ALA A 5 -7.38 -23.00 -36.63
C ALA A 5 -8.38 -23.73 -35.70
N PHE A 6 -7.93 -24.34 -34.61
CA PHE A 6 -8.81 -24.96 -33.62
C PHE A 6 -9.88 -24.00 -33.07
N LEU A 7 -9.51 -22.75 -32.79
CA LEU A 7 -10.42 -21.74 -32.26
C LEU A 7 -11.39 -21.16 -33.31
N THR A 8 -10.99 -21.12 -34.58
CA THR A 8 -11.79 -20.51 -35.66
C THR A 8 -12.48 -21.52 -36.59
N LEU A 9 -12.19 -22.81 -36.45
CA LEU A 9 -12.78 -23.87 -37.27
C LEU A 9 -14.28 -23.95 -37.05
N ASP A 10 -15.04 -23.85 -38.14
CA ASP A 10 -16.49 -23.97 -38.18
C ASP A 10 -16.90 -25.45 -38.19
N ASP A 11 -16.71 -26.09 -37.04
CA ASP A 11 -17.14 -27.45 -36.77
C ASP A 11 -18.12 -27.43 -35.60
N SER A 12 -19.28 -28.10 -35.75
CA SER A 12 -20.38 -28.02 -34.80
C SER A 12 -20.05 -28.61 -33.42
N GLU A 13 -19.25 -29.67 -33.38
CA GLU A 13 -18.79 -30.32 -32.15
C GLU A 13 -17.74 -29.45 -31.44
N LEU A 14 -16.82 -28.85 -32.19
CA LEU A 14 -15.85 -27.91 -31.64
C LEU A 14 -16.52 -26.61 -31.18
N ALA A 15 -17.51 -26.09 -31.91
CA ALA A 15 -18.29 -24.93 -31.50
C ALA A 15 -19.05 -25.21 -30.18
N PHE A 16 -19.63 -26.41 -30.05
CA PHE A 16 -20.28 -26.86 -28.82
C PHE A 16 -19.29 -26.91 -27.64
N ARG A 17 -18.04 -27.34 -27.86
CA ARG A 17 -17.01 -27.37 -26.81
C ARG A 17 -16.48 -25.98 -26.46
N ARG A 18 -16.28 -25.12 -27.46
CA ARG A 18 -15.83 -23.73 -27.28
C ARG A 18 -16.83 -22.89 -26.49
N ARG A 19 -18.13 -23.18 -26.55
CA ARG A 19 -19.16 -22.45 -25.79
C ARG A 19 -18.93 -22.45 -24.27
N TYR A 20 -18.20 -23.44 -23.75
CA TYR A 20 -17.87 -23.54 -22.33
C TYR A 20 -16.63 -22.75 -21.94
N TRP A 21 -15.81 -22.32 -22.90
CA TRP A 21 -14.59 -21.58 -22.62
C TRP A 21 -14.93 -20.22 -21.99
N GLY A 22 -14.30 -19.89 -20.87
CA GLY A 22 -14.57 -18.65 -20.14
C GLY A 22 -15.87 -18.63 -19.32
N THR A 23 -16.71 -19.67 -19.38
CA THR A 23 -17.92 -19.78 -18.53
C THR A 23 -17.57 -20.23 -17.12
N LYS A 24 -18.41 -19.97 -16.12
CA LYS A 24 -18.18 -20.44 -14.74
C LYS A 24 -17.89 -21.94 -14.64
N VAL A 25 -18.57 -22.76 -15.45
CA VAL A 25 -18.43 -24.22 -15.45
C VAL A 25 -17.18 -24.67 -16.22
N GLY A 26 -16.87 -24.04 -17.35
CA GLY A 26 -15.71 -24.40 -18.19
C GLY A 26 -14.43 -23.61 -17.87
N TRP A 27 -14.47 -22.66 -16.94
CA TRP A 27 -13.33 -21.85 -16.56
C TRP A 27 -12.16 -22.67 -16.02
N PRO A 28 -12.35 -23.70 -15.17
CA PRO A 28 -11.24 -24.51 -14.68
C PRO A 28 -10.40 -25.12 -15.81
N SER A 29 -11.03 -25.78 -16.79
CA SER A 29 -10.33 -26.39 -17.93
C SER A 29 -9.78 -25.35 -18.93
N THR A 30 -10.47 -24.21 -19.07
CA THR A 30 -9.95 -23.06 -19.83
C THR A 30 -8.67 -22.53 -19.18
N CYS A 31 -8.67 -22.36 -17.86
CA CYS A 31 -7.55 -21.88 -17.08
C CYS A 31 -6.35 -22.84 -17.16
N GLU A 32 -6.58 -24.16 -17.05
CA GLU A 32 -5.54 -25.18 -17.25
C GLU A 32 -4.89 -25.06 -18.63
N SER A 33 -5.69 -24.87 -19.68
CA SER A 33 -5.19 -24.69 -21.05
C SER A 33 -4.35 -23.41 -21.18
N LEU A 34 -4.81 -22.30 -20.60
CA LEU A 34 -4.07 -21.02 -20.56
C LEU A 34 -2.76 -21.15 -19.78
N GLN A 35 -2.76 -21.87 -18.66
CA GLN A 35 -1.55 -22.14 -17.87
C GLN A 35 -0.55 -23.00 -18.63
N ALA A 36 -1.02 -24.03 -19.36
CA ALA A 36 -0.16 -24.86 -20.21
C ALA A 36 0.49 -24.03 -21.32
N ILE A 37 -0.26 -23.12 -21.94
CA ILE A 37 0.26 -22.18 -22.94
C ILE A 37 1.28 -21.22 -22.30
N LYS A 38 0.96 -20.58 -21.17
CA LYS A 38 1.88 -19.71 -20.41
C LYS A 38 3.18 -20.45 -20.10
N LYS A 39 3.09 -21.68 -19.60
CA LYS A 39 4.26 -22.52 -19.28
C LYS A 39 5.11 -22.81 -20.51
N GLN A 40 4.48 -23.15 -21.64
CA GLN A 40 5.18 -23.45 -22.88
C GLN A 40 5.90 -22.22 -23.45
N VAL A 41 5.26 -21.05 -23.45
CA VAL A 41 5.83 -19.79 -23.97
C VAL A 41 6.98 -19.31 -23.07
N ASN A 42 6.87 -19.47 -21.76
CA ASN A 42 7.84 -18.98 -20.77
C ASN A 42 9.09 -19.86 -20.59
N LYS A 43 9.28 -20.90 -21.42
CA LYS A 43 10.47 -21.78 -21.34
C LYS A 43 11.80 -21.08 -21.62
N THR A 44 11.79 -19.95 -22.35
CA THR A 44 13.00 -19.20 -22.71
C THR A 44 12.91 -17.77 -22.24
N GLN A 45 14.04 -17.09 -22.03
CA GLN A 45 14.05 -15.68 -21.61
C GLN A 45 13.38 -14.76 -22.64
N LYS A 46 13.60 -15.01 -23.93
CA LYS A 46 12.93 -14.30 -25.04
C LYS A 46 11.42 -14.57 -25.06
N GLY A 47 11.02 -15.80 -24.77
CA GLY A 47 9.61 -16.18 -24.61
C GLY A 47 8.93 -15.46 -23.45
N LYS A 48 9.60 -15.36 -22.30
CA LYS A 48 9.15 -14.57 -21.14
C LYS A 48 8.98 -13.09 -21.47
N ALA A 49 9.95 -12.50 -22.18
CA ALA A 49 9.86 -11.10 -22.61
C ALA A 49 8.62 -10.87 -23.50
N ARG A 50 8.40 -11.73 -24.50
CA ARG A 50 7.24 -11.67 -25.39
C ARG A 50 5.91 -11.90 -24.67
N TRP A 51 5.87 -12.81 -23.69
CA TRP A 51 4.69 -13.03 -22.86
C TRP A 51 4.33 -11.78 -22.05
N ARG A 52 5.33 -11.13 -21.42
CA ARG A 52 5.11 -9.87 -20.69
C ARG A 52 4.60 -8.76 -21.59
N GLU A 53 5.23 -8.58 -22.74
CA GLU A 53 4.81 -7.58 -23.74
C GLU A 53 3.37 -7.82 -24.22
N PHE A 54 3.00 -9.09 -24.48
CA PHE A 54 1.65 -9.48 -24.83
C PHE A 54 0.64 -9.09 -23.73
N ILE A 55 0.88 -9.50 -22.48
CA ILE A 55 -0.01 -9.19 -21.35
C ILE A 55 -0.13 -7.67 -21.15
N GLN A 56 0.97 -6.93 -21.22
CA GLN A 56 0.95 -5.46 -21.12
C GLN A 56 0.08 -4.81 -22.18
N ARG A 57 0.12 -5.31 -23.42
CA ARG A 57 -0.70 -4.81 -24.52
C ARG A 57 -2.18 -5.15 -24.36
N GLU A 58 -2.50 -6.37 -23.93
CA GLU A 58 -3.89 -6.77 -23.67
C GLU A 58 -4.49 -5.92 -22.55
N VAL A 59 -3.75 -5.73 -21.45
CA VAL A 59 -4.15 -4.85 -20.33
C VAL A 59 -4.36 -3.41 -20.82
N ARG A 60 -3.47 -2.88 -21.66
CA ARG A 60 -3.64 -1.53 -22.23
C ARG A 60 -4.92 -1.41 -23.06
N THR A 61 -5.28 -2.43 -23.83
CA THR A 61 -6.48 -2.44 -24.67
C THR A 61 -7.77 -2.34 -23.84
N PHE A 62 -7.77 -2.89 -22.63
CA PHE A 62 -8.92 -2.80 -21.73
C PHE A 62 -9.16 -1.40 -21.19
N PHE A 63 -8.25 -0.46 -21.42
CA PHE A 63 -8.34 0.83 -20.79
C PHE A 63 -7.63 1.95 -21.59
N GLU A 64 -8.44 2.67 -22.36
CA GLU A 64 -8.36 4.11 -22.54
C GLU A 64 -9.75 4.62 -22.95
N PRO A 65 -10.18 5.86 -22.62
CA PRO A 65 -9.98 6.60 -21.37
C PRO A 65 -11.34 6.98 -20.74
N VAL A 66 -11.61 6.50 -19.53
CA VAL A 66 -12.44 7.22 -18.54
C VAL A 66 -11.80 6.95 -17.19
N ASP A 67 -11.53 8.01 -16.46
CA ASP A 67 -10.80 8.05 -15.18
C ASP A 67 -11.18 6.91 -14.22
N THR A 68 -10.22 6.03 -13.95
CA THR A 68 -10.05 5.23 -12.70
C THR A 68 -8.98 4.16 -12.95
N TYR A 69 -7.78 4.61 -13.27
CA TYR A 69 -6.67 3.74 -13.60
C TYR A 69 -5.55 3.83 -12.55
N LEU A 70 -5.93 3.72 -11.27
CA LEU A 70 -4.95 3.60 -10.18
C LEU A 70 -5.30 2.56 -9.12
N HIS A 71 -6.40 1.79 -9.26
CA HIS A 71 -6.85 0.90 -8.18
C HIS A 71 -6.54 -0.60 -8.36
N TRP A 72 -6.51 -1.16 -9.58
CA TRP A 72 -6.50 -2.64 -9.71
C TRP A 72 -5.31 -3.26 -10.43
N SER A 73 -4.37 -2.48 -10.97
CA SER A 73 -3.12 -2.99 -11.55
C SER A 73 -2.04 -3.32 -10.50
N LEU A 74 -2.23 -2.94 -9.22
CA LEU A 74 -1.24 -3.11 -8.15
C LEU A 74 -1.52 -4.28 -7.18
N THR A 75 -2.69 -4.92 -7.22
CA THR A 75 -3.10 -5.81 -6.13
C THR A 75 -2.86 -7.31 -6.31
N TRP A 76 -2.45 -7.86 -7.49
CA TRP A 76 -2.44 -9.34 -7.61
C TRP A 76 -1.21 -10.07 -8.17
N GLU A 77 -0.11 -9.43 -8.57
CA GLU A 77 1.11 -10.22 -8.86
C GLU A 77 2.46 -9.53 -8.53
N ASN A 78 2.47 -8.30 -7.97
CA ASN A 78 3.70 -7.48 -7.91
C ASN A 78 3.99 -6.75 -6.59
N ASN A 79 3.45 -7.16 -5.44
CA ASN A 79 3.86 -6.52 -4.17
C ASN A 79 5.29 -6.93 -3.71
N THR A 80 6.15 -7.41 -4.62
CA THR A 80 7.54 -7.70 -4.32
C THR A 80 8.38 -6.42 -4.31
N GLN A 81 8.12 -5.48 -5.23
CA GLN A 81 8.90 -4.24 -5.33
C GLN A 81 8.59 -3.26 -4.20
N ALA A 82 7.33 -3.17 -3.77
CA ALA A 82 6.95 -2.36 -2.62
C ALA A 82 7.45 -2.99 -1.30
N VAL A 83 7.41 -4.31 -1.15
CA VAL A 83 8.06 -5.01 -0.03
C VAL A 83 9.59 -4.83 -0.06
N GLU A 84 10.22 -4.87 -1.24
CA GLU A 84 11.66 -4.64 -1.40
C GLU A 84 12.05 -3.18 -1.10
N ALA A 85 11.30 -2.20 -1.57
CA ALA A 85 11.49 -0.79 -1.23
C ALA A 85 11.37 -0.56 0.28
N LEU A 86 10.35 -1.16 0.90
CA LEU A 86 10.18 -1.09 2.35
C LEU A 86 11.34 -1.76 3.12
N ASN A 87 11.81 -2.92 2.67
CA ASN A 87 12.92 -3.63 3.31
C ASN A 87 14.27 -2.91 3.13
N ASN A 88 14.40 -2.10 2.08
CA ASN A 88 15.61 -1.31 1.80
C ASN A 88 15.65 0.02 2.57
N GLU A 89 14.53 0.47 3.12
CA GLU A 89 14.46 1.62 4.03
C GLU A 89 14.72 1.18 5.46
N ASN A 90 15.64 1.85 6.13
CA ASN A 90 15.91 1.63 7.55
C ASN A 90 16.31 2.97 8.19
N PRO A 91 15.88 3.22 9.44
CA PRO A 91 16.38 4.38 10.17
C PRO A 91 17.89 4.20 10.44
N PRO A 92 18.64 5.30 10.65
CA PRO A 92 20.06 5.25 10.99
C PRO A 92 20.31 4.33 12.18
N SER A 93 21.21 3.36 12.04
CA SER A 93 21.52 2.44 13.12
C SER A 93 22.47 3.07 14.15
N GLY A 94 22.32 2.71 15.42
CA GLY A 94 23.19 3.14 16.51
C GLY A 94 22.65 4.34 17.29
N ASN A 95 23.54 4.97 18.07
CA ASN A 95 23.16 6.04 18.99
C ASN A 95 23.11 7.41 18.30
N TYR A 96 22.09 8.20 18.64
CA TYR A 96 21.96 9.61 18.27
C TYR A 96 23.19 10.42 18.72
N PRO A 97 23.65 11.42 17.93
CA PRO A 97 23.01 12.05 16.77
C PRO A 97 23.23 11.33 15.43
N VAL A 98 24.14 10.36 15.37
CA VAL A 98 24.49 9.68 14.11
C VAL A 98 23.50 8.55 13.79
N GLY A 99 22.98 7.89 14.83
CA GLY A 99 21.93 6.88 14.75
C GLY A 99 20.58 7.37 15.27
N SER A 100 19.56 6.52 15.19
CA SER A 100 18.18 6.85 15.61
C SER A 100 17.89 6.54 17.08
N PHE A 101 18.75 5.80 17.77
CA PHE A 101 18.50 5.38 19.14
C PHE A 101 19.00 6.43 20.15
N GLN A 102 18.12 6.87 21.05
CA GLN A 102 18.46 7.78 22.15
C GLN A 102 18.15 7.10 23.49
N SER A 103 19.17 6.99 24.35
CA SER A 103 19.01 6.45 25.71
C SER A 103 18.53 7.52 26.68
N SER A 104 17.59 7.18 27.57
CA SER A 104 17.10 8.07 28.64
C SER A 104 18.18 8.45 29.65
N GLN A 105 19.27 7.67 29.75
CA GLN A 105 20.39 7.97 30.64
C GLN A 105 21.36 9.02 30.06
N THR A 106 21.30 9.25 28.75
CA THR A 106 22.24 10.11 28.01
C THR A 106 21.52 11.13 27.15
N VAL A 107 20.22 11.35 27.38
CA VAL A 107 19.42 12.32 26.63
C VAL A 107 19.59 13.70 27.23
N GLU A 108 19.93 14.65 26.37
CA GLU A 108 20.09 16.05 26.74
C GLU A 108 18.76 16.81 26.54
N PRO A 109 18.46 17.85 27.34
CA PRO A 109 17.24 18.64 27.19
C PRO A 109 17.06 19.23 25.78
N SER A 110 18.16 19.55 25.10
CA SER A 110 18.15 20.05 23.71
C SER A 110 17.53 19.06 22.71
N TYR A 111 17.51 17.76 23.03
CA TYR A 111 16.84 16.73 22.24
C TYR A 111 15.32 16.96 22.14
N PHE A 112 14.69 17.49 23.19
CA PHE A 112 13.24 17.68 23.25
C PHE A 112 12.78 19.04 22.70
N THR A 113 13.70 19.88 22.24
CA THR A 113 13.33 21.17 21.63
C THR A 113 12.51 20.94 20.35
N HIS A 114 11.59 21.86 20.08
CA HIS A 114 10.73 21.81 18.90
C HIS A 114 11.54 21.71 17.60
N ASP A 115 12.58 22.55 17.45
CA ASP A 115 13.47 22.55 16.29
C ASP A 115 14.19 21.20 16.13
N ALA A 116 14.67 20.61 17.23
CA ALA A 116 15.31 19.30 17.18
C ALA A 116 14.31 18.18 16.82
N ALA A 117 13.06 18.29 17.26
CA ALA A 117 12.00 17.36 16.91
C ALA A 117 11.61 17.44 15.43
N CYS A 118 11.35 18.65 14.91
CA CYS A 118 11.00 18.81 13.50
C CYS A 118 12.17 18.40 12.58
N ALA A 119 13.43 18.68 12.95
CA ALA A 119 14.59 18.23 12.16
C ALA A 119 14.71 16.70 12.09
N ARG A 120 14.42 15.99 13.20
CA ARG A 120 14.39 14.51 13.19
C ARG A 120 13.23 13.96 12.37
N GLU A 121 12.05 14.56 12.48
CA GLU A 121 10.87 14.18 11.70
C GLU A 121 11.13 14.35 10.19
N GLU A 122 11.75 15.47 9.79
CA GLU A 122 12.16 15.73 8.41
C GLU A 122 13.14 14.66 7.90
N LEU A 123 14.17 14.32 8.69
CA LEU A 123 15.13 13.27 8.31
C LEU A 123 14.48 11.89 8.18
N ILE A 124 13.59 11.53 9.09
CA ILE A 124 12.90 10.22 9.04
C ILE A 124 11.94 10.15 7.86
N SER A 125 11.18 11.21 7.61
CA SER A 125 10.14 11.27 6.57
C SER A 125 10.67 11.50 5.17
N GLN A 126 11.76 12.25 4.99
CA GLN A 126 12.27 12.60 3.65
C GLN A 126 13.52 11.81 3.25
N VAL A 127 14.36 11.39 4.21
CA VAL A 127 15.70 10.85 3.92
C VAL A 127 15.81 9.36 4.24
N HIS A 128 15.31 8.92 5.40
CA HIS A 128 15.55 7.55 5.86
C HIS A 128 14.44 6.56 5.52
N MET A 129 13.18 6.99 5.63
CA MET A 129 12.02 6.10 5.39
C MET A 129 10.87 6.79 4.64
N PRO A 130 11.12 7.44 3.48
CA PRO A 130 10.08 8.15 2.74
C PRO A 130 8.96 7.24 2.21
N PHE A 131 9.26 6.01 1.80
CA PHE A 131 8.25 5.07 1.31
C PHE A 131 7.33 4.59 2.44
N LEU A 132 7.90 4.17 3.58
CA LEU A 132 7.09 3.79 4.75
C LEU A 132 6.25 4.97 5.26
N PHE A 133 6.85 6.17 5.35
CA PHE A 133 6.15 7.37 5.81
C PHE A 133 4.95 7.71 4.91
N ASN A 134 5.13 7.67 3.60
CA ASN A 134 4.04 7.95 2.65
C ASN A 134 2.92 6.92 2.72
N ILE A 135 3.25 5.63 2.90
CA ILE A 135 2.23 4.58 3.10
C ILE A 135 1.42 4.83 4.37
N LEU A 136 2.08 5.14 5.48
CA LEU A 136 1.40 5.45 6.74
C LEU A 136 0.51 6.70 6.60
N LEU A 137 1.00 7.72 5.89
CA LEU A 137 0.24 8.94 5.64
C LEU A 137 -1.03 8.68 4.83
N GLU A 138 -0.93 7.92 3.73
CA GLU A 138 -2.06 7.58 2.87
C GLU A 138 -3.07 6.67 3.58
N THR A 139 -2.59 5.66 4.32
CA THR A 139 -3.46 4.74 5.06
C THR A 139 -4.26 5.43 6.16
N LEU A 140 -3.65 6.38 6.87
CA LEU A 140 -4.36 7.18 7.87
C LEU A 140 -5.40 8.11 7.24
N GLN A 141 -5.07 8.78 6.13
CA GLN A 141 -6.01 9.68 5.43
C GLN A 141 -7.22 8.91 4.88
N HIS A 142 -6.99 7.73 4.31
CA HIS A 142 -8.06 6.89 3.77
C HIS A 142 -9.00 6.35 4.88
N SER A 143 -8.49 6.15 6.10
CA SER A 143 -9.31 5.72 7.24
C SER A 143 -10.25 6.82 7.76
N ASN A 144 -9.93 8.09 7.48
CA ASN A 144 -10.76 9.24 7.84
C ASN A 144 -11.85 9.50 6.79
N GLU A 145 -11.59 9.25 5.50
CA GLU A 145 -12.58 9.40 4.44
C GLU A 145 -13.69 8.33 4.51
N VAL A 146 -13.37 7.10 4.88
CA VAL A 146 -14.36 5.99 4.98
C VAL A 146 -15.36 6.22 6.12
N ARG A 147 -14.96 6.90 7.21
CA ARG A 147 -15.85 7.27 8.32
C ARG A 147 -16.85 8.40 7.98
N SER A 148 -16.67 9.09 6.86
CA SER A 148 -17.51 10.26 6.50
C SER A 148 -18.71 9.93 5.60
N LYS A 149 -18.91 8.67 5.19
CA LYS A 149 -19.92 8.28 4.19
C LYS A 149 -21.03 7.36 4.70
N ASP A 150 -21.07 7.05 5.99
CA ASP A 150 -22.20 6.34 6.60
C ASP A 150 -23.27 7.34 7.07
N PRO A 151 -24.55 7.24 6.62
CA PRO A 151 -25.60 8.20 6.97
C PRO A 151 -26.13 8.13 8.41
N ASP A 152 -25.57 7.29 9.29
CA ASP A 152 -26.17 6.99 10.60
C ASP A 152 -25.28 7.29 11.83
N ASP A 153 -24.13 7.93 11.66
CA ASP A 153 -23.32 8.39 12.80
C ASP A 153 -23.64 9.84 13.17
N ASN A 154 -24.81 10.06 13.80
CA ASN A 154 -24.92 11.12 14.80
C ASN A 154 -24.23 10.66 16.09
N LEU A 155 -22.90 10.54 16.04
CA LEU A 155 -22.08 10.47 17.26
C LEU A 155 -21.37 11.82 17.41
N PRO A 156 -21.54 12.54 18.54
CA PRO A 156 -20.86 13.81 18.73
C PRO A 156 -19.35 13.60 18.68
N SER A 157 -18.66 14.56 18.05
CA SER A 157 -17.21 14.69 18.02
C SER A 157 -16.58 14.21 19.32
N GLU A 158 -15.53 13.38 19.23
CA GLU A 158 -14.75 12.90 20.37
C GLU A 158 -14.38 14.06 21.30
N THR A 159 -15.20 14.26 22.33
CA THR A 159 -14.75 14.90 23.55
C THR A 159 -13.70 13.95 24.09
N ILE A 160 -12.46 14.44 24.23
CA ILE A 160 -11.38 13.79 24.96
C ILE A 160 -12.00 13.19 26.22
N ARG A 161 -12.15 11.87 26.26
CA ARG A 161 -12.58 11.19 27.47
C ARG A 161 -11.38 11.27 28.39
N HIS A 162 -11.34 12.31 29.21
CA HIS A 162 -10.47 12.35 30.37
C HIS A 162 -10.72 11.06 31.15
N ASP A 163 -9.71 10.19 31.17
CA ASP A 163 -9.70 9.04 32.06
C ASP A 163 -9.66 9.62 33.48
N PRO A 164 -10.67 9.37 34.33
CA PRO A 164 -10.70 9.91 35.68
C PRO A 164 -9.48 9.47 36.51
N THR A 165 -8.81 8.39 36.10
CA THR A 165 -7.57 7.92 36.72
C THR A 165 -6.39 8.84 36.44
N GLU A 166 -6.31 9.46 35.25
CA GLU A 166 -5.22 10.39 34.91
C GLU A 166 -5.33 11.70 35.67
N GLN A 167 -6.57 12.19 35.88
CA GLN A 167 -6.82 13.40 36.67
C GLN A 167 -6.36 13.22 38.13
N GLU A 168 -6.65 12.05 38.72
CA GLU A 168 -6.25 11.72 40.09
C GLU A 168 -4.73 11.61 40.24
N ILE A 169 -4.02 11.13 39.21
CA ILE A 169 -2.55 11.05 39.17
C ILE A 169 -1.93 12.44 39.07
N LEU A 170 -2.46 13.32 38.21
CA LEU A 170 -1.98 14.69 38.02
C LEU A 170 -2.16 15.55 39.29
N ASP A 171 -3.27 15.37 40.00
CA ASP A 171 -3.57 16.06 41.26
C ASP A 171 -2.66 15.61 42.41
N LEU A 172 -2.23 14.34 42.41
CA LEU A 172 -1.30 13.78 43.40
C LEU A 172 0.15 14.21 43.17
N GLU A 173 0.57 14.38 41.92
CA GLU A 173 1.93 14.84 41.58
C GLU A 173 2.06 16.38 41.60
N GLY A 174 0.96 17.12 41.73
CA GLY A 174 0.95 18.59 41.80
C GLY A 174 1.42 19.25 40.50
N ILE A 175 1.23 18.57 39.37
CA ILE A 175 1.69 19.00 38.06
C ILE A 175 0.49 19.58 37.30
N GLU A 176 0.51 20.87 37.06
CA GLU A 176 -0.46 21.54 36.19
C GLU A 176 -0.05 21.34 34.73
N TYR A 177 -0.88 20.65 33.95
CA TYR A 177 -0.65 20.48 32.52
C TYR A 177 -1.02 21.78 31.80
N GLU A 178 -0.03 22.61 31.46
CA GLU A 178 -0.22 23.62 30.42
C GLU A 178 -0.19 22.92 29.05
N PRO A 179 -1.29 22.93 28.27
CA PRO A 179 -1.25 22.42 26.92
C PRO A 179 -0.34 23.32 26.09
N ASP A 180 0.84 22.81 25.71
CA ASP A 180 1.70 23.46 24.73
C ASP A 180 0.89 23.69 23.44
N PRO A 181 0.92 24.90 22.84
CA PRO A 181 0.37 25.10 21.52
C PRO A 181 1.18 24.25 20.54
N VAL A 182 0.70 23.04 20.26
CA VAL A 182 1.26 22.14 19.26
C VAL A 182 1.09 22.85 17.91
N THR A 183 2.09 23.63 17.54
CA THR A 183 2.21 24.12 16.17
C THR A 183 2.59 22.88 15.37
N PRO A 184 1.72 22.38 14.48
CA PRO A 184 2.07 21.21 13.68
C PRO A 184 3.35 21.55 12.91
N CYS A 185 4.37 20.68 12.92
CA CYS A 185 5.56 20.87 12.07
C CYS A 185 5.19 20.98 10.57
N ARG A 186 3.93 20.68 10.21
CA ARG A 186 3.41 20.64 8.85
C ARG A 186 3.13 22.03 8.27
N SER A 187 4.05 22.53 7.46
CA SER A 187 3.73 23.53 6.44
C SER A 187 2.88 22.87 5.33
N LYS A 188 1.80 23.54 4.93
CA LYS A 188 0.88 23.10 3.87
C LYS A 188 1.58 22.99 2.51
#